data_AF-A0AB38TRC5-F1
#
_entry.id   AF-A0AB38TRC5-F1
#
_cell.length_a   1.000
_cell.length_b   1.000
_cell.length_c   1.000
_cell.angle_alpha   90.00
_cell.angle_beta   90.00
_cell.angle_gamma   90.00
#
_symmetry.space_group_name_H-M   'P 1'
#
loop_
_entity.id
_entity.type
_entity.pdbx_description
1 polymer ?
#
loop_
_entity_poly.entity_id
_entity_poly.type
_entity_poly.pdbx_seq_one_letter_code
_entity_poly.pdbx_strand_id
1 'polypeptide(L)'
;MKMPEFLFGRSPRHQHEASFLLGETGFSFPQAARPAAPLDGWMQGALPEVARELLARHGMPVDGETLDCRCLDRDELGEIESAWLLLRAAPGLLSIVVRDARACEPARLREDMARAVARAQRYRASAAIVLVQETAADEAPRHLDALRLAFGSDATPSDRLHAGTPEAGLPTWFGRLSPHRAGQ
;
A
#
# COMPACT_ATOMS: atom_id res chain seq x y z
N MET A 1 -23.00 4.07 -57.34
CA MET A 1 -23.97 4.43 -56.28
C MET A 1 -23.56 3.64 -55.04
N LYS A 2 -23.04 4.31 -54.00
CA LYS A 2 -22.40 3.67 -52.83
C LYS A 2 -23.47 3.27 -51.80
N MET A 3 -23.36 2.04 -51.33
CA MET A 3 -24.24 1.44 -50.31
C MET A 3 -23.93 2.07 -48.94
N PRO A 4 -24.93 2.50 -48.15
CA PRO A 4 -24.67 3.10 -46.86
C PRO A 4 -24.39 2.01 -45.80
N GLU A 5 -23.22 2.11 -45.17
CA GLU A 5 -22.77 1.26 -44.08
C GLU A 5 -23.49 1.65 -42.78
N PHE A 6 -24.57 0.95 -42.41
CA PHE A 6 -25.23 1.15 -41.11
C PHE A 6 -24.98 0.03 -40.10
N LEU A 7 -24.08 -0.91 -40.39
CA LEU A 7 -23.93 -2.15 -39.59
C LEU A 7 -22.48 -2.50 -39.19
N PHE A 8 -21.59 -1.52 -39.10
CA PHE A 8 -20.30 -1.71 -38.42
C PHE A 8 -19.94 -0.48 -37.58
N GLY A 9 -20.73 -0.20 -36.55
CA GLY A 9 -20.28 0.63 -35.44
C GLY A 9 -19.16 -0.10 -34.71
N ARG A 10 -17.91 0.14 -35.10
CA ARG A 10 -16.75 -0.16 -34.24
C ARG A 10 -16.99 0.58 -32.93
N SER A 11 -17.23 -0.14 -31.83
CA SER A 11 -17.19 0.46 -30.50
C SER A 11 -15.82 1.12 -30.35
N PRO A 12 -15.73 2.45 -30.17
CA PRO A 12 -14.52 2.99 -29.60
C PRO A 12 -14.37 2.33 -28.23
N ARG A 13 -13.19 1.80 -27.94
CA ARG A 13 -12.79 1.48 -26.57
C ARG A 13 -12.67 2.82 -25.83
N HIS A 14 -13.79 3.43 -25.49
CA HIS A 14 -13.84 4.45 -24.47
C HIS A 14 -13.73 3.71 -23.14
N GLN A 15 -12.53 3.77 -22.56
CA GLN A 15 -12.40 3.72 -21.10
C GLN A 15 -13.36 4.77 -20.58
N HIS A 16 -14.47 4.32 -19.99
CA HIS A 16 -15.33 5.19 -19.22
C HIS A 16 -14.51 5.59 -17.99
N GLU A 17 -13.89 6.77 -18.03
CA GLU A 17 -13.38 7.41 -16.81
C GLU A 17 -14.58 7.60 -15.90
N ALA A 18 -14.57 6.92 -14.76
CA ALA A 18 -15.64 6.99 -13.79
C ALA A 18 -15.61 8.38 -13.14
N SER A 19 -16.47 9.28 -13.61
CA SER A 19 -16.74 10.55 -12.95
C SER A 19 -17.65 10.31 -11.75
N PHE A 20 -17.22 10.70 -10.55
CA PHE A 20 -18.05 10.67 -9.35
C PHE A 20 -18.51 12.09 -9.00
N LEU A 21 -19.78 12.22 -8.62
CA LEU A 21 -20.38 13.47 -8.16
C LEU A 21 -20.00 13.72 -6.70
N LEU A 22 -19.30 14.82 -6.43
CA LEU A 22 -19.08 15.32 -5.08
C LEU A 22 -20.24 16.26 -4.70
N GLY A 23 -21.23 15.72 -4.00
CA GLY A 23 -22.33 16.49 -3.40
C GLY A 23 -23.28 17.19 -4.39
N GLU A 24 -24.21 17.97 -3.84
CA GLU A 24 -25.31 18.63 -4.57
C GLU A 24 -24.85 19.79 -5.49
N THR A 25 -23.57 20.15 -5.50
CA THR A 25 -23.04 21.32 -6.22
C THR A 25 -22.64 21.04 -7.67
N GLY A 26 -22.70 19.79 -8.13
CA GLY A 26 -22.50 19.44 -9.54
C GLY A 26 -21.06 19.56 -10.07
N PHE A 27 -20.07 19.79 -9.20
CA PHE A 27 -18.67 19.77 -9.60
C PHE A 27 -18.19 18.33 -9.75
N SER A 28 -17.83 17.95 -10.98
CA SER A 28 -17.19 16.67 -11.30
C SER A 28 -15.71 16.94 -11.56
N PHE A 29 -14.82 16.32 -10.78
CA PHE A 29 -13.40 16.36 -11.06
C PHE A 29 -13.02 15.20 -12.00
N PRO A 30 -12.21 15.44 -13.04
CA PRO A 30 -11.56 14.35 -13.76
C PRO A 30 -10.74 13.53 -12.75
N GLN A 31 -10.72 12.20 -12.89
CA GLN A 31 -9.91 11.33 -12.03
C GLN A 31 -8.44 11.78 -12.00
N ALA A 32 -7.92 12.26 -13.14
CA ALA A 32 -6.58 12.81 -13.28
C ALA A 32 -6.30 14.09 -12.46
N ALA A 33 -7.33 14.76 -11.94
CA ALA A 33 -7.22 15.97 -11.12
C ALA A 33 -7.27 15.67 -9.61
N ARG A 34 -7.53 14.42 -9.20
CA ARG A 34 -7.41 14.01 -7.79
C ARG A 34 -5.92 13.90 -7.45
N PRO A 35 -5.46 14.44 -6.30
CA PRO A 35 -4.15 14.07 -5.78
C PRO A 35 -4.05 12.54 -5.71
N ALA A 36 -3.00 11.96 -6.28
CA ALA A 36 -2.83 10.51 -6.23
C ALA A 36 -2.78 10.04 -4.77
N ALA A 37 -3.65 9.09 -4.39
CA ALA A 37 -3.64 8.61 -3.03
C ALA A 37 -2.33 7.83 -2.80
N PRO A 38 -1.64 7.99 -1.65
CA PRO A 38 -0.31 7.40 -1.43
C PRO A 38 -0.27 5.88 -1.63
N LEU A 39 -1.40 5.20 -1.42
CA LEU A 39 -1.53 3.75 -1.52
C LEU A 39 -2.12 3.24 -2.85
N ASP A 40 -2.46 4.12 -3.80
CA ASP A 40 -3.04 3.69 -5.08
C ASP A 40 -2.08 2.81 -5.89
N GLY A 41 -0.79 3.14 -5.91
CA GLY A 41 0.23 2.35 -6.60
C GLY A 41 0.34 0.92 -6.03
N TRP A 42 0.27 0.80 -4.70
CA TRP A 42 0.28 -0.49 -4.01
C TRP A 42 -0.92 -1.35 -4.42
N MET A 43 -2.11 -0.75 -4.55
CA MET A 43 -3.33 -1.44 -4.97
C MET A 43 -3.32 -1.89 -6.43
N GLN A 44 -2.51 -1.24 -7.27
CA GLN A 44 -2.27 -1.68 -8.65
C GLN A 44 -1.25 -2.83 -8.71
N GLY A 45 -0.79 -3.34 -7.56
CA GLY A 45 0.23 -4.38 -7.45
C GLY A 45 1.65 -3.87 -7.73
N ALA A 46 1.83 -2.56 -7.88
CA ALA A 46 3.13 -1.95 -8.10
C ALA A 46 3.84 -1.75 -6.75
N LEU A 47 4.93 -2.48 -6.55
CA LEU A 47 5.82 -2.30 -5.40
C LEU A 47 6.75 -1.10 -5.67
N PRO A 48 6.71 -0.02 -4.85
CA PRO A 48 7.64 1.09 -4.98
C PRO A 48 9.10 0.65 -4.92
N GLU A 49 9.98 1.27 -5.72
CA GLU A 49 11.41 0.89 -5.77
C GLU A 49 12.07 0.97 -4.40
N VAL A 50 11.76 2.00 -3.61
CA VAL A 50 12.26 2.14 -2.23
C VAL A 50 11.91 0.94 -1.35
N ALA A 51 10.71 0.37 -1.51
CA ALA A 51 10.29 -0.81 -0.77
C ALA A 51 11.01 -2.08 -1.27
N ARG A 52 11.21 -2.20 -2.59
CA ARG A 52 11.97 -3.31 -3.20
C ARG A 52 13.42 -3.30 -2.71
N GLU A 53 14.09 -2.17 -2.77
CA GLU A 53 15.46 -1.99 -2.28
C GLU A 53 15.56 -2.24 -0.77
N LEU A 54 14.58 -1.77 0.01
CA LEU A 54 14.52 -2.02 1.43
C LEU A 54 14.46 -3.52 1.75
N LEU A 55 13.53 -4.25 1.11
CA LEU A 55 13.40 -5.69 1.30
C LEU A 55 14.67 -6.43 0.87
N ALA A 56 15.28 -6.04 -0.26
CA ALA A 56 16.53 -6.64 -0.75
C ALA A 56 17.69 -6.45 0.24
N ARG A 57 17.85 -5.25 0.83
CA ARG A 57 18.86 -4.94 1.86
C ARG A 57 18.74 -5.83 3.10
N HIS A 58 17.55 -6.36 3.38
CA HIS A 58 17.28 -7.26 4.49
C HIS A 58 17.22 -8.74 4.08
N GLY A 59 17.79 -9.10 2.92
CA GLY A 59 17.87 -10.49 2.46
C GLY A 59 16.53 -11.05 1.97
N MET A 60 15.57 -10.18 1.67
CA MET A 60 14.23 -10.53 1.16
C MET A 60 13.99 -9.94 -0.24
N PRO A 61 14.89 -10.11 -1.22
CA PRO A 61 14.66 -9.58 -2.57
C PRO A 61 13.36 -10.17 -3.14
N VAL A 62 12.52 -9.29 -3.71
CA VAL A 62 11.22 -9.63 -4.29
C VAL A 62 11.39 -9.88 -5.78
N ASP A 63 10.93 -11.03 -6.25
CA ASP A 63 10.98 -11.43 -7.65
C ASP A 63 9.60 -11.27 -8.28
N GLY A 64 9.48 -10.33 -9.23
CA GLY A 64 8.27 -10.15 -10.04
C GLY A 64 7.15 -9.34 -9.38
N GLU A 65 5.91 -9.68 -9.74
CA GLU A 65 4.70 -8.93 -9.41
C GLU A 65 4.06 -9.37 -8.08
N THR A 66 3.22 -8.48 -7.52
CA THR A 66 2.40 -8.77 -6.35
C THR A 66 1.40 -9.90 -6.64
N LEU A 67 1.36 -10.93 -5.79
CA LEU A 67 0.51 -12.11 -6.00
C LEU A 67 -0.95 -11.88 -5.60
N ASP A 68 -1.19 -11.12 -4.53
CA ASP A 68 -2.52 -10.70 -4.06
C ASP A 68 -2.37 -9.32 -3.42
N CYS A 69 -3.36 -8.46 -3.62
CA CYS A 69 -3.43 -7.15 -3.00
C CYS A 69 -4.87 -6.83 -2.59
N ARG A 70 -5.06 -6.35 -1.37
CA ARG A 70 -6.39 -6.02 -0.84
C ARG A 70 -6.35 -4.74 -0.03
N CYS A 71 -7.33 -3.88 -0.28
CA CYS A 71 -7.65 -2.77 0.61
C CYS A 71 -8.13 -3.35 1.96
N LEU A 72 -7.56 -2.85 3.05
CA LEU A 72 -7.94 -3.26 4.41
C LEU A 72 -8.85 -2.22 5.05
N ASP A 73 -8.45 -0.95 5.03
CA ASP A 73 -9.21 0.15 5.62
C ASP A 73 -9.28 1.35 4.65
N ARG A 74 -10.35 2.14 4.79
CA ARG A 74 -10.55 3.40 4.08
C ARG A 74 -11.01 4.48 5.04
N ASP A 75 -10.67 5.72 4.74
CA ASP A 75 -11.14 6.89 5.49
C ASP A 75 -12.59 7.28 5.11
N GLU A 76 -13.11 8.33 5.74
CA GLU A 76 -14.47 8.85 5.50
C GLU A 76 -14.67 9.35 4.05
N LEU A 77 -13.60 9.71 3.35
CA LEU A 77 -13.60 10.16 1.96
C LEU A 77 -13.39 9.00 0.96
N GLY A 78 -13.26 7.77 1.47
CA GLY A 78 -13.01 6.57 0.70
C GLY A 78 -11.58 6.40 0.23
N GLU A 79 -10.62 7.21 0.70
CA GLU A 79 -9.20 7.03 0.45
C GLU A 79 -8.68 5.79 1.17
N ILE A 80 -7.68 5.14 0.60
CA ILE A 80 -7.12 3.91 1.16
C ILE A 80 -6.15 4.28 2.28
N GLU A 81 -6.47 3.87 3.50
CA GLU A 81 -5.60 4.08 4.67
C GLU A 81 -4.61 2.93 4.86
N SER A 82 -5.02 1.71 4.48
CA SER A 82 -4.17 0.53 4.60
C SER A 82 -4.48 -0.51 3.53
N ALA A 83 -3.44 -1.20 3.10
CA ALA A 83 -3.50 -2.27 2.12
C ALA A 83 -2.66 -3.46 2.58
N TRP A 84 -3.11 -4.66 2.25
CA TRP A 84 -2.36 -5.90 2.42
C TRP A 84 -1.87 -6.42 1.08
N LEU A 85 -0.63 -6.91 1.05
CA LEU A 85 0.02 -7.49 -0.11
C LEU A 85 0.64 -8.84 0.23
N LEU A 86 0.57 -9.75 -0.74
CA LEU A 86 1.31 -11.01 -0.73
C LEU A 86 2.36 -10.99 -1.84
N LEU A 87 3.63 -11.08 -1.47
CA LEU A 87 4.75 -11.01 -2.41
C LEU A 87 5.55 -12.32 -2.42
N ARG A 88 6.17 -12.63 -3.56
CA ARG A 88 7.18 -13.70 -3.66
C ARG A 88 8.57 -13.09 -3.48
N ALA A 89 9.33 -13.60 -2.52
CA ALA A 89 10.71 -13.21 -2.29
C ALA A 89 11.63 -14.44 -2.19
N ALA A 90 12.94 -14.23 -2.23
CA ALA A 90 13.92 -15.31 -2.10
C ALA A 90 13.72 -16.23 -0.87
N PRO A 91 13.43 -15.74 0.36
CA PRO A 91 13.20 -16.61 1.51
C PRO A 91 11.80 -17.27 1.53
N GLY A 92 10.91 -16.91 0.60
CA GLY A 92 9.54 -17.40 0.56
C GLY A 92 8.52 -16.29 0.31
N LEU A 93 7.26 -16.57 0.67
CA LEU A 93 6.21 -15.56 0.55
C LEU A 93 6.32 -14.53 1.69
N LEU A 94 6.03 -13.27 1.41
CA LEU A 94 5.96 -12.20 2.41
C LEU A 94 4.53 -11.70 2.54
N SER A 95 4.04 -11.58 3.77
CA SER A 95 2.77 -10.93 4.08
C SER A 95 3.04 -9.51 4.56
N ILE A 96 2.65 -8.52 3.75
CA ILE A 96 2.97 -7.12 4.02
C ILE A 96 1.68 -6.34 4.21
N VAL A 97 1.56 -5.57 5.29
CA VAL A 97 0.56 -4.52 5.43
C VAL A 97 1.26 -3.19 5.27
N VAL A 98 0.72 -2.33 4.42
CA VAL A 98 1.18 -0.95 4.23
C VAL A 98 0.10 -0.03 4.72
N ARG A 99 0.45 0.93 5.57
CA ARG A 99 -0.45 1.96 6.10
C ARG A 99 0.06 3.35 5.74
N ASP A 100 -0.87 4.25 5.41
CA ASP A 100 -0.60 5.66 5.23
C ASP A 100 -0.19 6.31 6.57
N ALA A 101 0.90 7.05 6.59
CA ALA A 101 1.40 7.74 7.79
C ALA A 101 0.36 8.68 8.43
N ARG A 102 -0.57 9.24 7.64
CA ARG A 102 -1.64 10.13 8.11
C ARG A 102 -2.67 9.41 8.99
N ALA A 103 -2.85 8.10 8.79
CA ALA A 103 -3.79 7.25 9.53
C ALA A 103 -3.09 6.38 10.59
N CYS A 104 -1.91 6.82 11.08
CA CYS A 104 -1.05 6.02 11.93
C CYS A 104 -1.36 6.21 13.42
N GLU A 105 -1.97 5.18 14.02
CA GLU A 105 -2.22 5.09 15.46
C GLU A 105 -1.62 3.80 16.04
N PRO A 106 -1.15 3.80 17.31
CA PRO A 106 -0.55 2.61 17.91
C PRO A 106 -1.46 1.38 17.89
N ALA A 107 -2.77 1.56 18.13
CA ALA A 107 -3.74 0.47 18.11
C ALA A 107 -3.89 -0.12 16.70
N ARG A 108 -4.02 0.74 15.69
CA ARG A 108 -4.11 0.35 14.28
C ARG A 108 -2.88 -0.38 13.79
N LEU A 109 -1.68 0.05 14.17
CA LEU A 109 -0.43 -0.65 13.82
C LEU A 109 -0.35 -2.06 14.42
N ARG A 110 -0.83 -2.25 15.65
CA ARG A 110 -0.90 -3.59 16.26
C ARG A 110 -1.95 -4.46 15.57
N GLU A 111 -3.09 -3.89 15.19
CA GLU A 111 -4.08 -4.57 14.36
C GLU A 111 -3.50 -4.98 13.00
N ASP A 112 -2.75 -4.09 12.34
CA ASP A 112 -2.08 -4.38 11.07
C ASP A 112 -1.08 -5.51 11.20
N MET A 113 -0.28 -5.52 12.27
CA MET A 113 0.65 -6.62 12.54
C MET A 113 -0.11 -7.93 12.73
N ALA A 114 -1.17 -7.93 13.56
CA ALA A 114 -2.00 -9.12 13.76
C ALA A 114 -2.62 -9.62 12.44
N ARG A 115 -3.09 -8.69 11.57
CA ARG A 115 -3.60 -9.01 10.24
C ARG A 115 -2.48 -9.59 9.36
N ALA A 116 -1.29 -9.00 9.37
CA ALA A 116 -0.13 -9.47 8.61
C ALA A 116 0.29 -10.88 9.04
N VAL A 117 0.32 -11.16 10.35
CA VAL A 117 0.64 -12.47 10.94
C VAL A 117 -0.43 -13.50 10.59
N ALA A 118 -1.71 -13.18 10.76
CA ALA A 118 -2.80 -14.11 10.41
C ALA A 118 -2.79 -14.49 8.92
N ARG A 119 -2.50 -13.53 8.03
CA ARG A 119 -2.33 -13.78 6.60
C ARG A 119 -1.06 -14.58 6.33
N ALA A 120 0.05 -14.28 7.00
CA ALA A 120 1.29 -15.03 6.87
C ALA A 120 1.09 -16.50 7.21
N GLN A 121 0.40 -16.81 8.31
CA GLN A 121 0.06 -18.19 8.68
C GLN A 121 -0.82 -18.87 7.62
N ARG A 122 -1.88 -18.19 7.16
CA ARG A 122 -2.81 -18.72 6.16
C ARG A 122 -2.11 -19.10 4.87
N TYR A 123 -1.18 -18.27 4.41
CA TYR A 123 -0.45 -18.46 3.15
C TYR A 123 0.92 -19.11 3.33
N ARG A 124 1.29 -19.51 4.56
CA ARG A 124 2.61 -20.04 4.92
C ARG A 124 3.76 -19.13 4.45
N ALA A 125 3.59 -17.83 4.66
CA ALA A 125 4.62 -16.83 4.41
C ALA A 125 5.79 -16.98 5.40
N SER A 126 6.99 -16.62 4.94
CA SER A 126 8.21 -16.66 5.73
C SER A 126 8.33 -15.49 6.72
N ALA A 127 7.58 -14.40 6.51
CA ALA A 127 7.57 -13.24 7.39
C ALA A 127 6.26 -12.45 7.31
N ALA A 128 5.98 -11.70 8.38
CA ALA A 128 4.94 -10.67 8.44
C ALA A 128 5.60 -9.29 8.56
N ILE A 129 5.16 -8.32 7.76
CA ILE A 129 5.79 -7.00 7.66
C ILE A 129 4.73 -5.91 7.75
N VAL A 130 4.98 -4.86 8.53
CA VAL A 130 4.18 -3.63 8.54
C VAL A 130 5.03 -2.46 8.05
N LEU A 131 4.60 -1.78 6.99
CA LEU A 131 5.26 -0.61 6.44
C LEU A 131 4.37 0.61 6.61
N VAL A 132 4.94 1.71 7.09
CA VAL A 132 4.26 3.01 7.14
C VAL A 132 4.78 3.86 5.98
N GLN A 133 3.90 4.18 5.03
CA GLN A 133 4.23 5.01 3.87
C GLN A 133 4.10 6.49 4.24
N GLU A 134 5.23 7.20 4.26
CA GLU A 134 5.28 8.64 4.49
C GLU A 134 4.78 9.39 3.24
N THR A 135 4.18 10.56 3.45
CA THR A 135 3.77 11.50 2.40
C THR A 135 4.61 12.77 2.47
N ALA A 136 4.76 13.47 1.33
CA ALA A 136 5.50 14.74 1.30
C ALA A 136 4.84 15.86 2.13
N ALA A 137 3.57 15.68 2.50
CA ALA A 137 2.77 16.64 3.27
C ALA A 137 2.74 16.31 4.78
N ASP A 138 3.50 15.31 5.26
CA ASP A 138 3.49 14.91 6.66
C ASP A 138 4.13 16.01 7.55
N GLU A 139 3.30 16.90 8.09
CA GLU A 139 3.71 17.87 9.11
C GLU A 139 3.91 17.15 10.47
N ALA A 140 5.18 17.10 10.91
CA ALA A 140 5.68 16.58 12.20
C ALA A 140 5.34 15.09 12.49
N PRO A 141 6.31 14.24 12.87
CA PRO A 141 6.20 12.80 12.66
C PRO A 141 5.41 12.08 13.77
N ARG A 142 4.08 12.27 13.80
CA ARG A 142 3.16 11.56 14.72
C ARG A 142 3.27 10.03 14.60
N HIS A 143 3.62 9.55 13.42
CA HIS A 143 3.82 8.13 13.13
C HIS A 143 5.07 7.53 13.80
N LEU A 144 6.10 8.33 14.11
CA LEU A 144 7.27 7.84 14.87
C LEU A 144 6.87 7.42 16.28
N ASP A 145 6.11 8.27 16.97
CA ASP A 145 5.58 7.94 18.29
C ASP A 145 4.60 6.77 18.22
N ALA A 146 3.79 6.68 17.17
CA ALA A 146 2.88 5.56 16.98
C ALA A 146 3.62 4.23 16.85
N LEU A 147 4.69 4.17 16.05
CA LEU A 147 5.53 2.98 15.88
C LEU A 147 6.26 2.61 17.18
N ARG A 148 6.80 3.61 17.89
CA ARG A 148 7.43 3.41 19.20
C ARG A 148 6.47 2.83 20.21
N LEU A 149 5.25 3.37 20.30
CA LEU A 149 4.23 2.87 21.22
C LEU A 149 3.70 1.49 20.79
N ALA A 150 3.58 1.22 19.49
CA ALA A 150 3.08 -0.05 18.98
C ALA A 150 4.07 -1.20 19.18
N PHE A 151 5.35 -0.98 18.84
CA PHE A 151 6.37 -2.03 18.70
C PHE A 151 7.58 -1.85 19.63
N GLY A 152 7.65 -0.79 20.42
CA GLY A 152 8.73 -0.55 21.38
C GLY A 152 10.05 -0.08 20.75
N SER A 153 10.04 0.38 19.49
CA SER A 153 11.24 0.87 18.81
C SER A 153 10.96 2.18 18.08
N ASP A 154 11.93 3.08 18.13
CA ASP A 154 11.84 4.43 17.57
C ASP A 154 11.91 4.46 16.03
N ALA A 155 11.93 3.30 15.35
CA ALA A 155 11.86 3.10 13.89
C ALA A 155 12.66 4.13 13.05
N THR A 156 13.83 4.52 13.56
CA THR A 156 14.73 5.52 12.98
C THR A 156 16.01 4.83 12.49
N PRO A 157 16.52 5.18 11.29
CA PRO A 157 15.99 6.13 10.28
C PRO A 157 14.85 5.55 9.40
N SER A 158 14.24 6.38 8.54
CA SER A 158 13.33 5.91 7.47
C SER A 158 14.06 4.95 6.52
N ASP A 159 13.32 4.16 5.75
CA ASP A 159 13.84 3.18 4.79
C ASP A 159 14.76 2.13 5.45
N ARG A 160 14.34 1.68 6.64
CA ARG A 160 14.95 0.60 7.41
C ARG A 160 13.87 -0.31 7.99
N LEU A 161 14.13 -1.62 7.96
CA LEU A 161 13.31 -2.60 8.68
C LEU A 161 13.90 -2.84 10.05
N HIS A 162 13.00 -2.86 11.03
CA HIS A 162 13.25 -3.17 12.42
C HIS A 162 12.60 -4.50 12.73
N ALA A 163 13.34 -5.38 13.41
CA ALA A 163 12.78 -6.64 13.88
C ALA A 163 11.75 -6.35 14.99
N GLY A 164 10.55 -6.91 14.84
CA GLY A 164 9.55 -6.94 15.91
C GLY A 164 9.73 -8.15 16.80
N THR A 165 8.85 -8.26 17.78
CA THR A 165 8.70 -9.48 18.57
C THR A 165 8.12 -10.57 17.66
N PRO A 166 8.75 -11.74 17.54
CA PRO A 166 8.19 -12.83 16.75
C PRO A 166 6.80 -13.22 17.25
N GLU A 167 5.85 -13.36 16.33
CA GLU A 167 4.46 -13.70 16.66
C GLU A 167 4.10 -15.04 16.02
N ALA A 168 3.60 -15.97 16.85
CA ALA A 168 3.23 -17.31 16.43
C ALA A 168 4.34 -18.06 15.64
N GLY A 169 5.60 -17.86 16.05
CA GLY A 169 6.78 -18.47 15.43
C GLY A 169 7.22 -17.81 14.11
N LEU A 170 6.57 -16.73 13.69
CA LEU A 170 6.92 -15.99 12.48
C LEU A 170 7.79 -14.78 12.80
N PRO A 171 8.87 -14.54 12.03
CA PRO A 171 9.57 -13.27 12.04
C PRO A 171 8.60 -12.13 11.69
N THR A 172 8.57 -11.11 12.54
CA THR A 172 7.83 -9.87 12.30
C THR A 172 8.81 -8.74 12.03
N TRP A 173 8.46 -7.87 11.10
CA TRP A 173 9.24 -6.69 10.74
C TRP A 173 8.34 -5.47 10.66
N PHE A 174 8.88 -4.31 11.01
CA PHE A 174 8.20 -3.05 10.77
C PHE A 174 9.18 -1.99 10.30
N GLY A 175 8.69 -1.01 9.55
CA GLY A 175 9.52 0.06 9.03
C GLY A 175 8.72 1.21 8.47
N ARG A 176 9.44 2.29 8.14
CA ARG A 176 8.90 3.44 7.44
C ARG A 176 9.46 3.48 6.04
N LEU A 177 8.64 3.89 5.09
CA LEU A 177 9.03 4.16 3.72
C LEU A 177 8.95 5.64 3.45
N SER A 178 10.05 6.22 2.99
CA SER A 178 10.06 7.58 2.49
C SER A 178 9.03 7.75 1.37
N PRO A 179 8.53 8.97 1.12
CA PRO A 179 7.55 9.24 0.09
C PRO A 179 8.01 8.67 -1.25
N HIS A 180 7.12 7.92 -1.92
CA HIS A 180 7.36 7.49 -3.27
C HIS A 180 7.47 8.73 -4.17
N ARG A 181 8.68 9.04 -4.66
CA ARG A 181 8.83 10.00 -5.75
C ARG A 181 8.27 9.35 -7.00
N ALA A 182 7.01 9.62 -7.31
CA ALA A 182 6.52 9.43 -8.68
C ALA A 182 7.49 10.19 -9.60
N GLY A 183 8.09 9.47 -10.54
CA GLY A 183 9.22 9.95 -11.33
C GLY A 183 8.99 11.33 -11.96
N GLN A 184 10.06 12.13 -11.94
CA GLN A 184 10.31 13.13 -12.98
C GLN A 184 10.54 12.42 -14.32
#